data_AF-A0A6L2JBR0-F1
#
_entry.id   AF-A0A6L2JBR0-F1
#
_cell.length_a   1.000
_cell.length_b   1.000
_cell.length_c   1.000
_cell.angle_alpha   90.00
_cell.angle_beta   90.00
_cell.angle_gamma   90.00
#
_symmetry.space_group_name_H-M   'P 1'
#
loop_
_entity.id
_entity.type
_entity.pdbx_description
1 polymer ?
#
loop_
_entity_poly.entity_id
_entity_poly.type
_entity_poly.pdbx_seq_one_letter_code
_entity_poly.pdbx_strand_id
1 'polypeptide(L)'
;MQRLSTIILGTALCIITSMLVCPVWAGMELHLLILCNMDNLANSLDSCVAEYFSNGDVDSKKKLHDYKCVLNSKASEESMADFARWEPAHGHFNFRHPWNNYVKIGSSSRSCAYCIETLISCMDTRNQVPETIRKHFSSSCLRLCSCSSNVIRELSTTVSSMTHAAQIDLTTNEMKKAVEDLQNDLKSLPGLLIQSHKEQHKKLELLEVIPLVTFVSLLIELASRIEGGILKTVEELADLAKFKKIKDEMELQKTQDTSKIVDNMEKVIAHQRV
;
A
#
# COMPACT_ATOMS: atom_id res chain seq x y z
N MET A 1 14.33 -48.37 20.11
CA MET A 1 13.01 -48.25 19.43
C MET A 1 11.98 -47.51 20.29
N GLN A 2 11.65 -47.97 21.50
CA GLN A 2 10.56 -47.38 22.31
C GLN A 2 10.72 -45.88 22.63
N ARG A 3 11.91 -45.43 23.08
CA ARG A 3 12.15 -44.02 23.42
C ARG A 3 11.97 -43.06 22.25
N LEU A 4 12.48 -43.41 21.08
CA LEU A 4 12.33 -42.60 19.87
C LEU A 4 10.88 -42.53 19.42
N SER A 5 10.15 -43.65 19.47
CA SER A 5 8.73 -43.70 19.10
C SER A 5 7.86 -42.84 20.02
N THR A 6 8.14 -42.81 21.32
CA THR A 6 7.38 -41.98 22.28
C THR A 6 7.66 -40.50 22.08
N ILE A 7 8.91 -40.11 21.76
CA ILE A 7 9.26 -38.72 21.41
C ILE A 7 8.51 -38.29 20.15
N ILE A 8 8.57 -39.09 19.08
CA ILE A 8 7.88 -38.80 17.82
C ILE A 8 6.36 -38.68 18.04
N LEU A 9 5.77 -39.59 18.81
CA LEU A 9 4.33 -39.57 19.10
C LEU A 9 3.94 -38.34 19.92
N GLY A 10 4.73 -37.96 20.93
CA GLY A 10 4.50 -36.76 21.73
C GLY A 10 4.62 -35.48 20.90
N THR A 11 5.63 -35.37 20.05
CA THR A 11 5.78 -34.24 19.11
C THR A 11 4.63 -34.18 18.12
N ALA A 12 4.21 -35.31 17.55
CA ALA A 12 3.08 -35.38 16.63
C ALA A 12 1.76 -34.96 17.29
N LEU A 13 1.47 -35.46 18.50
CA LEU A 13 0.29 -35.06 19.27
C LEU A 13 0.30 -33.56 19.56
N CYS A 14 1.44 -33.00 19.97
CA CYS A 14 1.57 -31.57 20.20
C CYS A 14 1.26 -30.76 18.93
N ILE A 15 1.88 -31.11 17.79
CA ILE A 15 1.63 -30.47 16.49
C ILE A 15 0.14 -30.55 16.12
N ILE A 16 -0.47 -31.73 16.24
CA ILE A 16 -1.89 -31.95 15.92
C ILE A 16 -2.78 -31.09 16.82
N THR A 17 -2.54 -31.08 18.13
CA THR A 17 -3.34 -30.28 19.06
C THR A 17 -3.20 -28.77 18.80
N SER A 18 -1.99 -28.28 18.50
CA SER A 18 -1.74 -26.88 18.15
C SER A 18 -2.39 -26.48 16.83
N MET A 19 -2.47 -27.40 15.85
CA MET A 19 -3.16 -27.14 14.57
C MET A 19 -4.69 -27.20 14.68
N LEU A 20 -5.26 -28.01 15.57
CA LEU A 20 -6.71 -28.25 15.61
C LEU A 20 -7.48 -27.42 16.65
N VAL A 21 -6.86 -27.01 17.77
CA VAL A 21 -7.57 -26.33 18.86
C VAL A 21 -7.49 -24.81 18.74
N CYS A 22 -6.31 -24.27 18.44
CA CYS A 22 -6.08 -22.83 18.25
C CYS A 22 -5.07 -22.61 17.11
N PRO A 23 -5.50 -22.76 15.84
CA PRO A 23 -4.56 -22.60 14.74
C PRO A 23 -4.03 -21.16 14.68
N VAL A 24 -2.71 -21.03 14.68
CA VAL A 24 -2.00 -19.78 14.37
C VAL A 24 -1.61 -19.85 12.88
N TRP A 25 -2.25 -19.01 12.07
CA TRP A 25 -2.04 -18.99 10.61
C TRP A 25 -1.05 -17.89 10.23
N ALA A 26 0.16 -18.28 9.84
CA ALA A 26 1.18 -17.36 9.36
C ALA A 26 0.73 -16.63 8.09
N GLY A 27 -0.09 -17.28 7.25
CA GLY A 27 -0.66 -16.64 6.06
C GLY A 27 -1.56 -15.44 6.38
N MET A 28 -2.37 -15.54 7.44
CA MET A 28 -3.21 -14.42 7.90
C MET A 28 -2.36 -13.28 8.48
N GLU A 29 -1.33 -13.61 9.26
CA GLU A 29 -0.41 -12.61 9.81
C GLU A 29 0.37 -11.87 8.70
N LEU A 30 0.85 -12.59 7.69
CA LEU A 30 1.49 -12.01 6.51
C LEU A 30 0.54 -11.08 5.76
N HIS A 31 -0.70 -11.52 5.56
CA HIS A 31 -1.72 -10.72 4.91
C HIS A 31 -1.94 -9.39 5.62
N LEU A 32 -2.18 -9.43 6.95
CA LEU A 32 -2.38 -8.22 7.76
C LEU A 32 -1.14 -7.33 7.80
N LEU A 33 0.07 -7.91 7.86
CA LEU A 33 1.32 -7.14 7.82
C LEU A 33 1.45 -6.36 6.51
N ILE A 34 1.16 -6.98 5.36
CA ILE A 34 1.25 -6.31 4.06
C ILE A 34 0.24 -5.15 3.97
N LEU A 35 -1.00 -5.35 4.43
CA LEU A 35 -2.01 -4.27 4.48
C LEU A 35 -1.53 -3.10 5.34
N CYS A 36 -1.07 -3.40 6.56
CA CYS A 36 -0.55 -2.38 7.47
C CYS A 36 0.65 -1.64 6.88
N ASN A 37 1.56 -2.35 6.22
CA ASN A 37 2.71 -1.76 5.56
C ASN A 37 2.31 -0.80 4.43
N MET A 38 1.29 -1.15 3.63
CA MET A 38 0.77 -0.28 2.57
C MET A 38 0.13 0.99 3.15
N ASP A 39 -0.68 0.86 4.21
CA ASP A 39 -1.30 2.02 4.87
C ASP A 39 -0.25 2.94 5.51
N ASN A 40 0.75 2.37 6.19
CA ASN A 40 1.84 3.12 6.78
C ASN A 40 2.68 3.84 5.71
N LEU A 41 2.92 3.20 4.57
CA LEU A 41 3.59 3.81 3.43
C LEU A 41 2.81 5.03 2.89
N ALA A 42 1.50 4.88 2.67
CA ALA A 42 0.63 5.96 2.19
C ALA A 42 0.56 7.13 3.21
N ASN A 43 0.43 6.82 4.49
CA ASN A 43 0.37 7.83 5.56
C ASN A 43 1.69 8.60 5.72
N SER A 44 2.83 7.90 5.64
CA SER A 44 4.15 8.54 5.68
C SER A 44 4.41 9.40 4.45
N LEU A 45 3.96 8.98 3.26
CA LEU A 45 4.04 9.79 2.04
C LEU A 45 3.26 11.10 2.19
N ASP A 46 1.99 11.02 2.57
CA ASP A 46 1.14 12.20 2.82
C ASP A 46 1.77 13.14 3.84
N SER A 47 2.29 12.59 4.95
CA SER A 47 2.94 13.36 6.01
C SER A 47 4.23 14.03 5.52
N CYS A 48 5.05 13.33 4.73
CA CYS A 48 6.32 13.83 4.21
C CYS A 48 6.13 15.03 3.30
N VAL A 49 5.23 14.93 2.31
CA VAL A 49 5.00 16.02 1.36
C VAL A 49 4.30 17.19 2.04
N ALA A 50 3.33 16.92 2.93
CA ALA A 50 2.70 17.97 3.72
C ALA A 50 3.73 18.74 4.56
N GLU A 51 4.65 18.06 5.25
CA GLU A 51 5.68 18.70 6.05
C GLU A 51 6.70 19.46 5.20
N TYR A 52 7.05 18.96 4.01
CA TYR A 52 7.94 19.68 3.09
C TYR A 52 7.36 21.00 2.57
N PHE A 53 6.03 21.17 2.58
CA PHE A 53 5.37 22.43 2.17
C PHE A 53 4.71 23.20 3.33
N SER A 54 4.72 22.67 4.56
CA SER A 54 4.16 23.34 5.74
C SER A 54 5.05 24.47 6.28
N ASN A 55 4.47 25.38 7.05
CA ASN A 55 5.22 26.45 7.73
C ASN A 55 5.67 26.07 9.17
N GLY A 56 5.68 24.78 9.52
CA GLY A 56 6.22 24.28 10.80
C GLY A 56 5.19 23.90 11.87
N ASP A 57 4.07 23.28 11.51
CA ASP A 57 3.11 22.73 12.50
C ASP A 57 3.57 21.36 13.05
N VAL A 58 3.34 21.10 14.33
CA VAL A 58 4.14 20.16 15.15
C VAL A 58 3.54 18.74 15.23
N ASP A 59 2.29 18.54 14.82
CA ASP A 59 1.57 17.27 14.99
C ASP A 59 1.84 16.20 13.90
N SER A 60 2.50 16.55 12.78
CA SER A 60 2.75 15.62 11.66
C SER A 60 3.89 14.62 11.89
N LYS A 61 4.79 14.88 12.85
CA LYS A 61 6.07 14.15 12.98
C LYS A 61 5.91 12.67 13.35
N LYS A 62 4.84 12.28 14.03
CA LYS A 62 4.63 10.88 14.45
C LYS A 62 4.34 9.96 13.26
N LYS A 63 3.44 10.36 12.34
CA LYS A 63 3.07 9.55 11.16
C LYS A 63 4.13 9.56 10.05
N LEU A 64 5.01 10.55 10.06
CA LEU A 64 6.08 10.71 9.08
C LEU A 64 7.00 9.48 9.00
N HIS A 65 7.24 8.80 10.12
CA HIS A 65 8.21 7.70 10.22
C HIS A 65 7.58 6.30 10.23
N ASP A 66 6.26 6.17 10.01
CA ASP A 66 5.58 4.88 10.01
C ASP A 66 6.12 3.95 8.90
N TYR A 67 6.63 4.47 7.78
CA TYR A 67 7.29 3.68 6.72
C TYR A 67 8.49 2.86 7.22
N LYS A 68 9.10 3.19 8.38
CA LYS A 68 10.21 2.42 8.94
C LYS A 68 9.81 0.99 9.31
N CYS A 69 8.54 0.72 9.64
CA CYS A 69 8.07 -0.66 9.84
C CYS A 69 8.19 -1.47 8.55
N VAL A 70 7.89 -0.85 7.40
CA VAL A 70 8.01 -1.44 6.07
C VAL A 70 9.48 -1.80 5.79
N LEU A 71 10.43 -0.93 6.09
CA LEU A 71 11.86 -1.21 5.89
C LEU A 71 12.35 -2.43 6.69
N ASN A 72 11.77 -2.67 7.87
CA ASN A 72 12.20 -3.72 8.79
C ASN A 72 11.39 -5.03 8.66
N SER A 73 10.38 -5.10 7.78
CA SER A 73 9.46 -6.24 7.72
C SER A 73 9.98 -7.45 6.94
N LYS A 74 11.07 -7.32 6.17
CA LYS A 74 11.53 -8.35 5.21
C LYS A 74 11.65 -9.76 5.80
N ALA A 75 12.37 -9.91 6.93
CA ALA A 75 12.61 -11.23 7.51
C ALA A 75 11.31 -11.89 7.99
N SER A 76 10.39 -11.09 8.55
CA SER A 76 9.08 -11.57 8.97
C SER A 76 8.22 -11.96 7.76
N GLU A 77 8.23 -11.18 6.69
CA GLU A 77 7.51 -11.48 5.45
C GLU A 77 7.95 -12.82 4.83
N GLU A 78 9.25 -13.03 4.68
CA GLU A 78 9.83 -14.25 4.11
C GLU A 78 9.50 -15.47 4.98
N SER A 79 9.72 -15.35 6.30
CA SER A 79 9.43 -16.40 7.27
C SER A 79 7.95 -16.81 7.24
N MET A 80 7.03 -15.84 7.31
CA MET A 80 5.60 -16.14 7.29
C MET A 80 5.15 -16.74 5.97
N ALA A 81 5.70 -16.31 4.84
CA ALA A 81 5.39 -16.88 3.52
C ALA A 81 5.83 -18.35 3.41
N ASP A 82 7.00 -18.69 3.97
CA ASP A 82 7.52 -20.07 3.99
C ASP A 82 6.63 -20.99 4.83
N PHE A 83 6.15 -20.52 5.98
CA PHE A 83 5.18 -21.28 6.80
C PHE A 83 3.81 -21.39 6.11
N ALA A 84 3.30 -20.27 5.57
CA ALA A 84 1.98 -20.20 4.96
C ALA A 84 1.83 -21.12 3.74
N ARG A 85 2.93 -21.45 3.05
CA ARG A 85 2.94 -22.39 1.93
C ARG A 85 2.45 -23.80 2.30
N TRP A 86 2.56 -24.18 3.57
CA TRP A 86 2.16 -25.50 4.07
C TRP A 86 0.76 -25.52 4.68
N GLU A 87 0.07 -24.38 4.72
CA GLU A 87 -1.25 -24.30 5.33
C GLU A 87 -2.30 -24.97 4.42
N PRO A 88 -3.25 -25.73 5.01
CA PRO A 88 -4.46 -26.11 4.31
C PRO A 88 -5.28 -24.85 3.94
N ALA A 89 -6.26 -25.00 3.06
CA ALA A 89 -7.20 -23.91 2.78
C ALA A 89 -7.93 -23.49 4.06
N HIS A 90 -8.03 -22.18 4.29
CA HIS A 90 -8.70 -21.60 5.46
C HIS A 90 -9.20 -20.19 5.14
N GLY A 91 -10.26 -19.75 5.81
CA GLY A 91 -10.85 -18.43 5.60
C GLY A 91 -11.12 -18.14 4.11
N HIS A 92 -10.49 -17.09 3.58
CA HIS A 92 -10.55 -16.71 2.16
C HIS A 92 -9.35 -17.20 1.34
N PHE A 93 -8.40 -17.88 1.97
CA PHE A 93 -7.18 -18.37 1.35
C PHE A 93 -7.37 -19.80 0.84
N ASN A 94 -7.17 -19.96 -0.46
CA ASN A 94 -7.26 -21.27 -1.09
C ASN A 94 -6.01 -22.11 -0.80
N PHE A 95 -6.12 -23.44 -0.99
CA PHE A 95 -4.94 -24.31 -0.93
C PHE A 95 -3.90 -23.86 -1.96
N ARG A 96 -2.63 -23.76 -1.55
CA ARG A 96 -1.52 -23.20 -2.36
C ARG A 96 -1.75 -21.75 -2.79
N HIS A 97 -2.31 -20.93 -1.91
CA HIS A 97 -2.40 -19.48 -2.08
C HIS A 97 -1.03 -18.88 -2.49
N PRO A 98 -0.98 -17.86 -3.38
CA PRO A 98 0.26 -17.29 -3.90
C PRO A 98 1.00 -16.39 -2.88
N TRP A 99 1.44 -16.94 -1.76
CA TRP A 99 2.15 -16.21 -0.70
C TRP A 99 3.42 -15.50 -1.16
N ASN A 100 4.08 -16.00 -2.21
CA ASN A 100 5.24 -15.34 -2.80
C ASN A 100 4.90 -13.94 -3.36
N ASN A 101 3.67 -13.71 -3.82
CA ASN A 101 3.24 -12.39 -4.28
C ASN A 101 3.14 -11.38 -3.11
N TYR A 102 2.84 -11.82 -1.89
CA TYR A 102 2.90 -10.95 -0.70
C TYR A 102 4.33 -10.47 -0.43
N VAL A 103 5.31 -11.37 -0.54
CA VAL A 103 6.74 -11.03 -0.42
C VAL A 103 7.19 -10.06 -1.52
N LYS A 104 6.71 -10.25 -2.76
CA LYS A 104 6.94 -9.30 -3.86
C LYS A 104 6.30 -7.93 -3.60
N ILE A 105 5.07 -7.88 -3.06
CA ILE A 105 4.44 -6.61 -2.65
C ILE A 105 5.32 -5.93 -1.59
N GLY A 106 5.75 -6.67 -0.57
CA GLY A 106 6.73 -6.18 0.40
C GLY A 106 7.99 -5.64 -0.27
N SER A 107 8.54 -6.37 -1.27
CA SER A 107 9.68 -5.95 -2.11
C SER A 107 9.50 -4.53 -2.64
N SER A 108 8.39 -4.33 -3.36
CA SER A 108 8.01 -3.06 -3.97
C SER A 108 7.72 -1.97 -2.93
N SER A 109 7.04 -2.30 -1.82
CA SER A 109 6.73 -1.37 -0.74
C SER A 109 7.99 -0.82 -0.06
N ARG A 110 9.01 -1.65 0.20
CA ARG A 110 10.29 -1.13 0.73
C ARG A 110 11.03 -0.27 -0.28
N SER A 111 10.96 -0.59 -1.57
CA SER A 111 11.53 0.28 -2.62
C SER A 111 10.92 1.68 -2.58
N CYS A 112 9.59 1.77 -2.35
CA CYS A 112 8.91 3.03 -2.12
C CYS A 112 9.35 3.70 -0.80
N ALA A 113 9.46 2.93 0.27
CA ALA A 113 9.89 3.41 1.59
C ALA A 113 11.30 4.03 1.58
N TYR A 114 12.26 3.46 0.82
CA TYR A 114 13.57 4.09 0.61
C TYR A 114 13.49 5.43 -0.12
N CYS A 115 12.55 5.56 -1.06
CA CYS A 115 12.31 6.83 -1.74
C CYS A 115 11.74 7.88 -0.77
N ILE A 116 10.84 7.49 0.14
CA ILE A 116 10.32 8.35 1.22
C ILE A 116 11.44 8.77 2.18
N GLU A 117 12.32 7.87 2.61
CA GLU A 117 13.50 8.22 3.44
C GLU A 117 14.37 9.30 2.75
N THR A 118 14.54 9.17 1.44
CA THR A 118 15.31 10.15 0.65
C THR A 118 14.57 11.50 0.55
N LEU A 119 13.25 11.49 0.36
CA LEU A 119 12.41 12.70 0.40
C LEU A 119 12.51 13.41 1.76
N ILE A 120 12.48 12.66 2.86
CA ILE A 120 12.62 13.20 4.22
C ILE A 120 13.99 13.85 4.39
N SER A 121 15.05 13.23 3.87
CA SER A 121 16.40 13.80 3.91
C SER A 121 16.50 15.15 3.18
N CYS A 122 15.66 15.41 2.16
CA CYS A 122 15.60 16.72 1.49
C CYS A 122 14.97 17.82 2.37
N MET A 123 14.19 17.46 3.41
CA MET A 123 13.51 18.42 4.27
C MET A 123 14.49 19.33 5.02
N ASP A 124 15.66 18.83 5.41
CA ASP A 124 16.68 19.61 6.12
C ASP A 124 17.22 20.76 5.27
N THR A 125 17.18 20.62 3.95
CA THR A 125 17.67 21.61 2.98
C THR A 125 16.56 22.50 2.42
N ARG A 126 15.30 22.34 2.85
CA ARG A 126 14.13 23.06 2.30
C ARG A 126 14.19 24.57 2.47
N ASN A 127 14.93 25.05 3.47
CA ASN A 127 15.08 26.48 3.76
C ASN A 127 16.04 27.19 2.80
N GLN A 128 16.81 26.42 2.02
CA GLN A 128 17.69 26.95 0.96
C GLN A 128 16.89 27.32 -0.30
N VAL A 129 15.69 26.77 -0.46
CA VAL A 129 14.85 26.98 -1.64
C VAL A 129 14.03 28.27 -1.48
N PRO A 130 14.05 29.19 -2.47
CA PRO A 130 13.21 30.38 -2.44
C PRO A 130 11.72 30.05 -2.29
N GLU A 131 11.04 30.76 -1.39
CA GLU A 131 9.64 30.48 -1.05
C GLU A 131 8.68 30.59 -2.23
N THR A 132 8.92 31.53 -3.15
CA THR A 132 8.12 31.72 -4.37
C THR A 132 8.13 30.47 -5.25
N ILE A 133 9.32 29.90 -5.46
CA ILE A 133 9.52 28.68 -6.24
C ILE A 133 8.93 27.49 -5.51
N ARG A 134 9.20 27.35 -4.21
CA ARG A 134 8.63 26.27 -3.41
C ARG A 134 7.11 26.28 -3.44
N LYS A 135 6.47 27.45 -3.34
CA LYS A 135 5.00 27.59 -3.44
C LYS A 135 4.47 27.23 -4.83
N HIS A 136 5.20 27.55 -5.90
CA HIS A 136 4.81 27.19 -7.26
C HIS A 136 4.62 25.67 -7.44
N PHE A 137 5.51 24.87 -6.86
CA PHE A 137 5.45 23.41 -6.97
C PHE A 137 4.52 22.74 -5.94
N SER A 138 4.08 23.47 -4.91
CA SER A 138 3.34 22.91 -3.77
C SER A 138 2.05 22.19 -4.21
N SER A 139 1.22 22.83 -5.05
CA SER A 139 -0.06 22.26 -5.49
C SER A 139 0.12 20.95 -6.25
N SER A 140 1.06 20.92 -7.20
CA SER A 140 1.29 19.76 -8.05
C SER A 140 1.94 18.60 -7.28
N CYS A 141 2.86 18.91 -6.36
CA CYS A 141 3.44 17.90 -5.46
C CYS A 141 2.41 17.31 -4.49
N LEU A 142 1.60 18.15 -3.83
CA LEU A 142 0.55 17.69 -2.93
C LEU A 142 -0.50 16.85 -3.66
N ARG A 143 -0.85 17.22 -4.90
CA ARG A 143 -1.78 16.43 -5.72
C ARG A 143 -1.17 15.08 -6.11
N LEU A 144 0.07 15.04 -6.60
CA LEU A 144 0.73 13.77 -6.94
C LEU A 144 0.86 12.86 -5.71
N CYS A 145 1.20 13.43 -4.56
CA CYS A 145 1.23 12.74 -3.27
C CYS A 145 -0.12 12.09 -2.96
N SER A 146 -1.21 12.88 -2.97
CA SER A 146 -2.56 12.41 -2.70
C SER A 146 -2.99 11.30 -3.66
N CYS A 147 -2.77 11.48 -4.97
CA CYS A 147 -3.07 10.44 -5.96
C CYS A 147 -2.27 9.16 -5.70
N SER A 148 -0.98 9.27 -5.40
CA SER A 148 -0.10 8.12 -5.11
C SER A 148 -0.55 7.36 -3.86
N SER A 149 -0.84 8.08 -2.77
CA SER A 149 -1.34 7.49 -1.53
C SER A 149 -2.71 6.84 -1.71
N ASN A 150 -3.59 7.42 -2.52
CA ASN A 150 -4.90 6.84 -2.84
C ASN A 150 -4.77 5.55 -3.66
N VAL A 151 -3.85 5.48 -4.63
CA VAL A 151 -3.55 4.23 -5.35
C VAL A 151 -3.08 3.15 -4.37
N ILE A 152 -2.16 3.45 -3.46
CA ILE A 152 -1.71 2.49 -2.44
C ILE A 152 -2.88 2.00 -1.57
N ARG A 153 -3.76 2.90 -1.11
CA ARG A 153 -4.94 2.56 -0.29
C ARG A 153 -5.98 1.73 -1.05
N GLU A 154 -6.21 2.03 -2.32
CA GLU A 154 -7.11 1.26 -3.17
C GLU A 154 -6.57 -0.17 -3.41
N LEU A 155 -5.25 -0.29 -3.62
CA LEU A 155 -4.58 -1.58 -3.72
C LEU A 155 -4.61 -2.36 -2.40
N SER A 156 -4.43 -1.68 -1.27
CA SER A 156 -4.58 -2.29 0.06
C SER A 156 -6.00 -2.84 0.23
N THR A 157 -7.00 -2.06 -0.14
CA THR A 157 -8.41 -2.47 -0.13
C THR A 157 -8.65 -3.68 -1.04
N THR A 158 -8.11 -3.68 -2.26
CA THR A 158 -8.18 -4.79 -3.22
C THR A 158 -7.62 -6.09 -2.62
N VAL A 159 -6.45 -6.01 -1.97
CA VAL A 159 -5.83 -7.17 -1.31
C VAL A 159 -6.67 -7.62 -0.12
N SER A 160 -7.16 -6.67 0.70
CA SER A 160 -7.94 -6.95 1.91
C SER A 160 -9.28 -7.61 1.62
N SER A 161 -10.00 -7.15 0.59
CA SER A 161 -11.28 -7.72 0.17
C SER A 161 -11.11 -8.97 -0.68
N MET A 162 -9.91 -9.20 -1.24
CA MET A 162 -9.66 -10.21 -2.27
C MET A 162 -10.62 -10.09 -3.46
N THR A 163 -10.95 -8.85 -3.82
CA THR A 163 -11.81 -8.52 -4.96
C THR A 163 -11.15 -7.48 -5.84
N HIS A 164 -11.46 -7.52 -7.14
CA HIS A 164 -10.96 -6.51 -8.07
C HIS A 164 -11.61 -5.15 -7.75
N ALA A 165 -10.78 -4.14 -7.48
CA ALA A 165 -11.23 -2.76 -7.31
C ALA A 165 -11.83 -2.22 -8.61
N ALA A 166 -13.02 -1.63 -8.52
CA ALA A 166 -13.66 -0.98 -9.67
C ALA A 166 -12.99 0.34 -10.06
N GLN A 167 -12.22 0.96 -9.15
CA GLN A 167 -11.69 2.31 -9.33
C GLN A 167 -10.17 2.36 -9.53
N ILE A 168 -9.48 1.22 -9.51
CA ILE A 168 -8.01 1.21 -9.58
C ILE A 168 -7.46 1.82 -10.89
N ASP A 169 -8.14 1.58 -12.02
CA ASP A 169 -7.77 2.19 -13.30
C ASP A 169 -7.95 3.71 -13.28
N LEU A 170 -9.02 4.18 -12.64
CA LEU A 170 -9.32 5.61 -12.52
C LEU A 170 -8.29 6.31 -11.65
N THR A 171 -8.01 5.78 -10.46
CA THR A 171 -7.02 6.37 -9.52
C THR A 171 -5.60 6.31 -10.11
N THR A 172 -5.25 5.24 -10.83
CA THR A 172 -3.96 5.13 -11.53
C THR A 172 -3.83 6.17 -12.64
N ASN A 173 -4.88 6.42 -13.41
CA ASN A 173 -4.88 7.46 -14.46
C ASN A 173 -4.78 8.87 -13.86
N GLU A 174 -5.43 9.13 -12.73
CA GLU A 174 -5.28 10.40 -12.00
C GLU A 174 -3.84 10.63 -11.53
N MET A 175 -3.19 9.57 -11.00
CA MET A 175 -1.78 9.61 -10.62
C MET A 175 -0.88 9.92 -11.82
N LYS A 176 -1.09 9.26 -12.98
CA LYS A 176 -0.33 9.52 -14.21
C LYS A 176 -0.46 10.96 -14.68
N LYS A 177 -1.68 11.49 -14.69
CA LYS A 177 -1.94 12.89 -15.03
C LYS A 177 -1.25 13.84 -14.05
N ALA A 178 -1.23 13.51 -12.76
CA ALA A 178 -0.52 14.30 -11.76
C ALA A 178 1.00 14.30 -11.96
N VAL A 179 1.58 13.18 -12.43
CA VAL A 179 3.00 13.11 -12.85
C VAL A 179 3.25 14.03 -14.04
N GLU A 180 2.41 13.98 -15.09
CA GLU A 180 2.58 14.81 -16.29
C GLU A 180 2.56 16.31 -15.97
N ASP A 181 1.60 16.74 -15.16
CA ASP A 181 1.49 18.15 -14.74
C ASP A 181 2.73 18.59 -13.93
N LEU A 182 3.21 17.77 -12.99
CA LEU A 182 4.41 18.07 -12.21
C LEU A 182 5.69 18.09 -13.07
N GLN A 183 5.78 17.24 -14.09
CA GLN A 183 6.84 17.29 -15.09
C GLN A 183 6.78 18.58 -15.93
N ASN A 184 5.59 19.07 -16.24
CA ASN A 184 5.42 20.33 -16.96
C ASN A 184 5.83 21.52 -16.10
N ASP A 185 5.56 21.50 -14.79
CA ASP A 185 6.06 22.50 -13.84
C ASP A 185 7.60 22.47 -13.77
N LEU A 186 8.23 21.29 -13.75
CA LEU A 186 9.69 21.18 -13.82
C LEU A 186 10.27 21.77 -15.11
N LYS A 187 9.60 21.58 -16.26
CA LYS A 187 10.03 22.17 -17.54
C LYS A 187 9.91 23.70 -17.55
N SER A 188 8.99 24.27 -16.76
CA SER A 188 8.81 25.72 -16.65
C SER A 188 9.81 26.39 -15.71
N LEU A 189 10.48 25.61 -14.84
CA LEU A 189 11.43 26.08 -13.83
C LEU A 189 12.48 27.08 -14.36
N PRO A 190 13.17 26.85 -15.51
CA PRO A 190 14.16 27.81 -16.00
C PRO A 190 13.57 29.21 -16.25
N GLY A 191 12.33 29.29 -16.73
CA GLY A 191 11.63 30.56 -16.93
C GLY A 191 11.33 31.26 -15.61
N LEU A 192 10.94 30.49 -14.59
CA LEU A 192 10.68 30.99 -13.24
C LEU A 192 11.95 31.56 -12.58
N LEU A 193 13.11 30.91 -12.78
CA LEU A 193 14.41 31.41 -12.29
C LEU A 193 14.78 32.76 -12.91
N ILE A 194 14.55 32.92 -14.21
CA ILE A 194 14.83 34.17 -14.94
C ILE A 194 13.90 35.30 -14.46
N GLN A 195 12.62 34.99 -14.24
CA GLN A 195 11.66 35.97 -13.71
C GLN A 195 12.03 36.41 -12.30
N SER A 196 12.33 35.47 -11.41
CA SER A 196 12.70 35.77 -10.02
C SER A 196 13.98 36.62 -9.93
N HIS A 197 14.95 36.41 -10.82
CA HIS A 197 16.16 37.25 -10.91
C HIS A 197 15.83 38.71 -11.25
N LYS A 198 14.88 38.95 -12.16
CA LYS A 198 14.47 40.32 -12.55
C LYS A 198 13.77 41.05 -11.41
N GLU A 199 12.98 40.34 -10.61
CA GLU A 199 12.18 40.92 -9.54
C GLU A 199 12.99 41.18 -8.26
N GLN A 200 13.96 40.32 -7.92
CA GLN A 200 14.69 40.43 -6.65
C GLN A 200 16.09 41.03 -6.74
N HIS A 201 16.61 41.35 -7.93
CA HIS A 201 18.00 41.81 -8.16
C HIS A 201 19.08 40.90 -7.52
N LYS A 202 18.70 39.68 -7.10
CA LYS A 202 19.56 38.67 -6.51
C LYS A 202 19.70 37.54 -7.53
N LYS A 203 20.94 37.18 -7.83
CA LYS A 203 21.21 36.01 -8.67
C LYS A 203 20.81 34.77 -7.88
N LEU A 204 19.67 34.19 -8.25
CA LEU A 204 19.29 32.88 -7.73
C LEU A 204 20.26 31.85 -8.29
N GLU A 205 21.05 31.23 -7.41
CA GLU A 205 21.99 30.22 -7.82
C GLU A 205 21.26 28.91 -8.09
N LEU A 206 21.64 28.20 -9.15
CA LEU A 206 21.08 26.88 -9.48
C LEU A 206 21.16 25.92 -8.28
N LEU A 207 22.20 26.08 -7.45
CA LEU A 207 22.40 25.33 -6.21
C LEU A 207 21.24 25.47 -5.22
N GLU A 208 20.60 26.63 -5.13
CA GLU A 208 19.47 26.89 -4.22
C GLU A 208 18.20 26.10 -4.60
N VAL A 209 18.06 25.66 -5.87
CA VAL A 209 16.90 24.89 -6.34
C VAL A 209 17.15 23.39 -6.49
N ILE A 210 18.40 22.93 -6.38
CA ILE A 210 18.74 21.50 -6.45
C ILE A 210 17.93 20.66 -5.46
N PRO A 211 17.76 21.06 -4.17
CA PRO A 211 16.94 20.30 -3.23
C PRO A 211 15.49 20.11 -3.69
N LEU A 212 14.88 21.16 -4.26
CA LEU A 212 13.52 21.10 -4.77
C LEU A 212 13.42 20.18 -5.99
N VAL A 213 14.33 20.34 -6.96
CA VAL A 213 14.35 19.50 -8.16
C VAL A 213 14.54 18.02 -7.78
N THR A 214 15.41 17.77 -6.80
CA THR A 214 15.64 16.42 -6.27
C THR A 214 14.38 15.86 -5.62
N PHE A 215 13.74 16.64 -4.75
CA PHE A 215 12.49 16.27 -4.09
C PHE A 215 11.38 15.94 -5.11
N VAL A 216 11.18 16.80 -6.11
CA VAL A 216 10.18 16.60 -7.17
C VAL A 216 10.49 15.36 -8.01
N SER A 217 11.77 15.15 -8.36
CA SER A 217 12.19 13.98 -9.14
C SER A 217 11.98 12.67 -8.37
N LEU A 218 12.25 12.67 -7.07
CA LEU A 218 11.98 11.53 -6.19
C LEU A 218 10.48 11.26 -6.05
N LEU A 219 9.62 12.29 -6.03
CA LEU A 219 8.17 12.09 -5.97
C LEU A 219 7.63 11.47 -7.28
N ILE A 220 8.16 11.87 -8.44
CA ILE A 220 7.86 11.24 -9.73
C ILE A 220 8.35 9.79 -9.77
N GLU A 221 9.56 9.54 -9.29
CA GLU A 221 10.13 8.19 -9.18
C GLU A 221 9.32 7.30 -8.21
N LEU A 222 8.80 7.87 -7.13
CA LEU A 222 7.92 7.13 -6.21
C LEU A 222 6.63 6.67 -6.92
N ALA A 223 6.00 7.54 -7.71
CA ALA A 223 4.83 7.18 -8.49
C ALA A 223 5.13 6.06 -9.51
N SER A 224 6.32 6.10 -10.15
CA SER A 224 6.77 5.05 -11.07
C SER A 224 6.94 3.70 -10.35
N ARG A 225 7.46 3.69 -9.11
CA ARG A 225 7.62 2.48 -8.27
C ARG A 225 6.28 1.91 -7.81
N ILE A 226 5.30 2.77 -7.51
CA ILE A 226 3.95 2.32 -7.15
C ILE A 226 3.30 1.62 -8.34
N GLU A 227 3.30 2.25 -9.52
CA GLU A 227 2.73 1.69 -10.74
C GLU A 227 3.49 0.43 -11.21
N GLY A 228 4.81 0.49 -11.30
CA GLY A 228 5.64 -0.60 -11.83
C GLY A 228 5.86 -1.75 -10.85
N GLY A 229 5.69 -1.50 -9.54
CA GLY A 229 5.99 -2.46 -8.48
C GLY A 229 4.74 -2.95 -7.76
N ILE A 230 4.08 -2.09 -7.00
CA ILE A 230 2.97 -2.49 -6.12
C ILE A 230 1.75 -2.89 -6.97
N LEU A 231 1.29 -2.00 -7.86
CA LEU A 231 0.12 -2.22 -8.71
C LEU A 231 0.22 -3.53 -9.49
N LYS A 232 1.29 -3.69 -10.30
CA LYS A 232 1.50 -4.92 -11.09
C LYS A 232 1.54 -6.19 -10.24
N THR A 233 2.17 -6.14 -9.07
CA THR A 233 2.25 -7.34 -8.22
C THR A 233 0.89 -7.69 -7.60
N VAL A 234 0.08 -6.69 -7.26
CA VAL A 234 -1.29 -6.88 -6.77
C VAL A 234 -2.19 -7.42 -7.88
N GLU A 235 -2.04 -6.96 -9.12
CA GLU A 235 -2.73 -7.52 -10.29
C GLU A 235 -2.35 -9.00 -10.50
N GLU A 236 -1.05 -9.33 -10.47
CA GLU A 236 -0.58 -10.72 -10.53
C GLU A 236 -1.16 -11.57 -9.39
N LEU A 237 -1.22 -11.02 -8.17
CA LEU A 237 -1.81 -11.69 -7.00
C LEU A 237 -3.30 -11.96 -7.23
N ALA A 238 -4.04 -10.95 -7.69
CA ALA A 238 -5.47 -11.04 -7.93
C ALA A 238 -5.80 -12.14 -8.95
N ASP A 239 -5.03 -12.21 -10.03
CA ASP A 239 -5.19 -13.25 -11.06
C ASP A 239 -4.88 -14.65 -10.53
N LEU A 240 -3.75 -14.81 -9.82
CA LEU A 240 -3.33 -16.11 -9.28
C LEU A 240 -4.26 -16.62 -8.17
N ALA A 241 -4.73 -15.72 -7.31
CA ALA A 241 -5.65 -16.03 -6.21
C ALA A 241 -7.12 -16.06 -6.65
N LYS A 242 -7.42 -15.72 -7.91
CA LYS A 242 -8.77 -15.64 -8.47
C LYS A 242 -9.69 -14.72 -7.67
N PHE A 243 -9.24 -13.49 -7.47
CA PHE A 243 -10.04 -12.46 -6.80
C PHE A 243 -11.41 -12.33 -7.47
N LYS A 244 -12.45 -12.14 -6.66
CA LYS A 244 -13.81 -12.05 -7.17
C LYS A 244 -14.02 -10.71 -7.85
N LYS A 245 -14.90 -10.66 -8.86
CA LYS A 245 -15.37 -9.38 -9.42
C LYS A 245 -16.54 -8.88 -8.58
N ILE A 246 -16.64 -7.57 -8.37
CA ILE A 246 -17.69 -6.94 -7.54
C ILE A 246 -19.12 -7.33 -8.01
N LYS A 247 -19.32 -7.58 -9.32
CA LYS A 247 -20.60 -8.10 -9.84
C LYS A 247 -20.98 -9.46 -9.25
N ASP A 248 -20.01 -10.33 -9.02
CA ASP A 248 -20.26 -11.68 -8.51
C ASP A 248 -20.69 -11.65 -7.04
N GLU A 249 -20.24 -10.65 -6.26
CA GLU A 249 -20.68 -10.45 -4.86
C GLU A 249 -22.13 -9.99 -4.78
N MET A 250 -22.55 -9.05 -5.62
CA MET A 250 -23.95 -8.59 -5.67
C MET A 250 -24.91 -9.73 -6.07
N GLU A 251 -24.48 -10.61 -6.98
CA GLU A 251 -25.25 -11.80 -7.40
C GLU A 251 -25.29 -12.88 -6.29
N LEU A 252 -24.18 -13.15 -5.61
CA LEU A 252 -24.12 -14.12 -4.50
C LEU A 252 -25.00 -13.70 -3.32
N GLN A 253 -24.97 -12.40 -2.99
CA GLN A 253 -25.70 -11.85 -1.85
C GLN A 253 -27.21 -11.83 -2.13
N LYS A 254 -27.60 -11.50 -3.36
CA LYS A 254 -28.98 -11.63 -3.83
C LYS A 254 -29.47 -13.07 -3.77
N THR A 255 -28.64 -14.03 -4.16
CA THR A 255 -28.99 -15.47 -4.12
C THR A 255 -29.14 -15.99 -2.69
N GLN A 256 -28.25 -15.57 -1.77
CA GLN A 256 -28.34 -15.93 -0.34
C GLN A 256 -29.55 -15.32 0.35
N ASP A 257 -29.90 -14.06 0.05
CA ASP A 257 -31.08 -13.42 0.63
C ASP A 257 -32.38 -14.06 0.11
N THR A 258 -32.41 -14.45 -1.17
CA THR A 258 -33.55 -15.18 -1.75
C THR A 258 -33.73 -16.55 -1.08
N SER A 259 -32.64 -17.29 -0.85
CA SER A 259 -32.67 -18.59 -0.15
C SER A 259 -33.18 -18.46 1.30
N LYS A 260 -32.74 -17.44 2.05
CA LYS A 260 -33.19 -17.20 3.43
C LYS A 260 -34.68 -16.86 3.52
N ILE A 261 -35.20 -16.11 2.54
CA ILE A 261 -36.62 -15.77 2.47
C ILE A 261 -37.46 -17.02 2.20
N VAL A 262 -37.01 -17.89 1.28
CA VAL A 262 -37.69 -19.16 0.97
C VAL A 262 -37.71 -20.09 2.18
N ASP A 263 -36.57 -20.28 2.86
CA ASP A 263 -36.48 -21.11 4.07
C ASP A 263 -37.38 -20.60 5.22
N ASN A 264 -37.50 -19.27 5.38
CA ASN A 264 -38.40 -18.68 6.37
C ASN A 264 -39.87 -18.88 5.99
N MET A 265 -40.23 -18.77 4.72
CA MET A 265 -41.60 -19.03 4.25
C MET A 265 -41.99 -20.49 4.47
N GLU A 266 -41.11 -21.45 4.18
CA GLU A 266 -41.37 -22.87 4.40
C GLU A 266 -41.60 -23.21 5.89
N LYS A 267 -40.82 -22.59 6.79
CA LYS A 267 -41.01 -22.77 8.25
C LYS A 267 -42.33 -22.20 8.77
N VAL A 268 -42.78 -21.06 8.23
CA VAL A 268 -44.07 -20.45 8.59
C VAL A 268 -45.24 -21.31 8.11
N ILE A 269 -45.16 -21.85 6.89
CA ILE A 269 -46.18 -22.74 6.33
C ILE A 269 -46.25 -24.06 7.11
N ALA A 270 -45.11 -24.58 7.57
CA ALA A 270 -45.05 -25.79 8.39
C ALA A 270 -45.68 -25.59 9.79
N HIS A 271 -45.59 -24.39 10.39
CA HIS A 271 -46.18 -24.08 11.70
C HIS A 271 -47.70 -23.83 11.65
N GLN A 272 -48.27 -23.53 10.47
CA GLN A 272 -49.73 -23.36 10.31
C GLN A 272 -50.48 -24.67 9.98
N ARG A 273 -49.76 -25.80 9.86
CA ARG A 273 -50.33 -27.12 9.54
C ARG A 273 -50.42 -28.08 10.74
N VAL A 274 -50.22 -27.59 11.97
CA VAL A 274 -50.44 -28.30 13.24
C VAL A 274 -51.64 -27.70 13.94
#